data_AF-A0A6V7RC45-F1
#
_entry.id   AF-A0A6V7RC45-F1
#
_cell.length_a   1.000
_cell.length_b   1.000
_cell.length_c   1.000
_cell.angle_alpha   90.00
_cell.angle_beta   90.00
_cell.angle_gamma   90.00
#
_symmetry.space_group_name_H-M   'P 1'
#
loop_
_entity.id
_entity.type
_entity.pdbx_description
1 polymer ?
#
loop_
_entity_poly.entity_id
_entity_poly.type
_entity_poly.pdbx_seq_one_letter_code
_entity_poly.pdbx_strand_id
1 'polypeptide(L)'
;MKVTSFKLLLSLSALFVISTIFSPITEANTDNVDDIISHAPPSCYHSNNIMVTIDDPDLITISCSSLERWTIIRSYARLTGKNRYNTYNYSRLGGSRQALNDFNTMPGKTVSRSSGVLTKTYNGETVTYYPKSTSGSVPTLSFPHKNNTRVDKIRYE
;
A
#
# COMPACT_ATOMS: atom_id res chain seq x y z
N MET A 1 -5.85 -19.90 -78.00
CA MET A 1 -6.24 -21.34 -78.00
C MET A 1 -5.39 -22.08 -76.97
N LYS A 2 -5.99 -23.07 -76.28
CA LYS A 2 -5.50 -23.87 -75.12
C LYS A 2 -5.63 -23.16 -73.76
N VAL A 3 -6.68 -23.36 -72.93
CA VAL A 3 -7.30 -24.57 -72.31
C VAL A 3 -6.62 -24.96 -70.99
N THR A 4 -7.31 -24.60 -69.89
CA THR A 4 -7.48 -25.25 -68.57
C THR A 4 -6.25 -25.73 -67.77
N SER A 5 -6.25 -25.46 -66.46
CA SER A 5 -6.50 -26.52 -65.47
C SER A 5 -6.78 -25.99 -64.06
N PHE A 6 -7.94 -26.42 -63.58
CA PHE A 6 -8.48 -26.45 -62.22
C PHE A 6 -7.61 -27.34 -61.32
N LYS A 7 -7.26 -26.91 -60.10
CA LYS A 7 -7.16 -27.82 -58.94
C LYS A 7 -7.55 -27.12 -57.64
N LEU A 8 -8.74 -27.49 -57.20
CA LEU A 8 -9.28 -27.50 -55.86
C LEU A 8 -8.33 -28.26 -54.92
N LEU A 9 -8.09 -27.76 -53.70
CA LEU A 9 -7.73 -28.61 -52.57
C LEU A 9 -8.19 -27.95 -51.27
N LEU A 10 -9.36 -28.39 -50.82
CA LEU A 10 -9.82 -28.33 -49.44
C LEU A 10 -8.85 -29.14 -48.55
N SER A 11 -8.52 -28.59 -47.39
CA SER A 11 -8.01 -29.31 -46.21
C SER A 11 -8.75 -28.66 -45.03
N LEU A 12 -9.89 -29.20 -44.58
CA LEU A 12 -10.10 -30.38 -43.73
C LEU A 12 -9.31 -30.35 -42.41
N SER A 13 -9.97 -29.76 -41.40
CA SER A 13 -10.16 -30.26 -40.03
C SER A 13 -8.94 -30.68 -39.20
N ALA A 14 -8.72 -29.91 -38.12
CA ALA A 14 -8.27 -30.46 -36.85
C ALA A 14 -9.17 -29.91 -35.72
N LEU A 15 -10.17 -30.72 -35.34
CA LEU A 15 -10.72 -30.68 -34.00
C LEU A 15 -9.56 -30.90 -33.03
N PHE A 16 -9.30 -29.96 -32.12
CA PHE A 16 -8.57 -30.27 -30.90
C PHE A 16 -9.53 -30.27 -29.72
N VAL A 17 -9.53 -31.44 -29.10
CA VAL A 17 -10.40 -31.94 -28.05
C VAL A 17 -10.25 -31.11 -26.78
N ILE A 18 -11.40 -30.82 -26.18
CA ILE A 18 -11.57 -30.29 -24.83
C ILE A 18 -10.96 -31.30 -23.84
N SER A 19 -9.88 -30.91 -23.16
CA SER A 19 -9.46 -31.57 -21.92
C SER A 19 -9.71 -30.64 -20.74
N THR A 20 -10.93 -30.69 -20.23
CA THR A 20 -11.24 -30.20 -18.89
C THR A 20 -10.52 -31.10 -17.89
N ILE A 21 -9.35 -30.66 -17.43
CA ILE A 21 -8.69 -31.27 -16.29
C ILE A 21 -9.47 -30.81 -15.06
N PHE A 22 -10.34 -31.70 -14.56
CA PHE A 22 -10.87 -31.67 -13.22
C PHE A 22 -9.69 -31.82 -12.25
N SER A 23 -9.21 -30.72 -11.67
CA SER A 23 -8.35 -30.80 -10.49
C SER A 23 -9.24 -31.07 -9.28
N PRO A 24 -8.95 -32.10 -8.46
CA PRO A 24 -9.61 -32.24 -7.18
C PRO A 24 -9.26 -31.04 -6.30
N ILE A 25 -10.28 -30.37 -5.81
CA ILE A 25 -10.18 -29.39 -4.73
C ILE A 25 -9.77 -30.19 -3.50
N THR A 26 -8.47 -30.23 -3.20
CA THR A 26 -8.00 -30.66 -1.89
C THR A 26 -8.41 -29.56 -0.92
N GLU A 27 -9.43 -29.84 -0.11
CA GLU A 27 -9.73 -29.06 1.09
C GLU A 27 -8.52 -29.13 2.00
N ALA A 28 -7.65 -28.12 1.87
CA ALA A 28 -6.64 -27.84 2.87
C ALA A 28 -7.38 -27.36 4.12
N ASN A 29 -7.49 -28.30 5.07
CA ASN A 29 -7.99 -28.11 6.41
C ASN A 29 -7.45 -26.79 7.00
N THR A 30 -8.33 -25.80 7.16
CA THR A 30 -8.02 -24.52 7.80
C THR A 30 -8.08 -24.70 9.32
N ASP A 31 -7.18 -25.50 9.85
CA ASP A 31 -6.84 -25.50 11.27
C ASP A 31 -5.40 -24.99 11.39
N ASN A 32 -5.22 -23.71 11.11
CA ASN A 32 -4.04 -22.97 11.54
C ASN A 32 -4.52 -21.79 12.40
N VAL A 33 -5.10 -22.17 13.52
CA VAL A 33 -5.13 -21.35 14.74
C VAL A 33 -3.67 -21.24 15.18
N ASP A 34 -3.22 -20.01 15.37
CA ASP A 34 -1.90 -19.62 15.86
C ASP A 34 -0.75 -19.56 14.84
N ASP A 35 -0.87 -18.63 13.91
CA ASP A 35 0.11 -17.53 13.94
C ASP A 35 -0.65 -16.21 13.85
N ILE A 36 -1.38 -15.93 14.94
CA ILE A 36 -1.64 -14.56 15.38
C ILE A 36 -0.24 -13.96 15.51
N ILE A 37 0.29 -13.39 14.42
CA ILE A 37 1.36 -12.42 14.52
C ILE A 37 0.78 -11.41 15.48
N SER A 38 1.25 -11.48 16.72
CA SER A 38 1.04 -10.47 17.73
C SER A 38 1.68 -9.22 17.14
N HIS A 39 0.91 -8.52 16.30
CA HIS A 39 1.11 -7.14 15.96
C HIS A 39 0.73 -6.42 17.24
N ALA A 40 1.56 -6.60 18.28
CA ALA A 40 1.57 -5.70 19.42
C ALA A 40 1.48 -4.31 18.79
N PRO A 41 0.46 -3.51 19.18
CA PRO A 41 0.25 -2.22 18.56
C PRO A 41 1.60 -1.50 18.62
N PRO A 42 2.12 -1.05 17.48
CA PRO A 42 3.47 -0.54 17.38
C PRO A 42 3.66 0.51 18.47
N SER A 43 4.53 0.19 19.44
CA SER A 43 4.69 1.01 20.63
C SER A 43 5.22 2.37 20.19
N CYS A 44 4.45 3.43 20.46
CA CYS A 44 4.96 4.78 20.32
C CYS A 44 6.11 4.89 21.32
N TYR A 45 7.29 5.32 20.87
CA TYR A 45 8.47 5.36 21.73
C TYR A 45 8.28 6.29 22.95
N HIS A 46 7.24 7.14 23.01
CA HIS A 46 7.07 8.16 24.07
C HIS A 46 5.63 8.58 24.45
N SER A 47 4.54 7.86 24.11
CA SER A 47 3.21 8.40 24.42
C SER A 47 2.74 8.06 25.85
N ASN A 48 2.98 8.97 26.80
CA ASN A 48 2.33 9.00 28.12
C ASN A 48 0.79 9.26 28.05
N ASN A 49 0.19 9.22 26.87
CA ASN A 49 -1.24 9.41 26.68
C ASN A 49 -1.88 8.07 26.30
N ILE A 50 -2.09 7.24 27.33
CA ILE A 50 -3.04 6.15 27.26
C ILE A 50 -4.42 6.79 27.21
N MET A 51 -5.04 6.80 26.03
CA MET A 51 -6.45 7.15 25.93
C MET A 51 -7.26 5.90 26.25
N VAL A 52 -7.85 5.87 27.45
CA VAL A 52 -8.92 4.92 27.77
C VAL A 52 -10.14 5.35 26.97
N THR A 53 -10.52 4.56 25.97
CA THR A 53 -11.81 4.74 25.29
C THR A 53 -12.92 4.48 26.29
N ILE A 54 -13.76 5.49 26.53
CA ILE A 54 -14.88 5.41 27.50
C ILE A 54 -15.87 4.31 27.12
N ASP A 55 -15.91 3.93 25.83
CA ASP A 55 -16.82 2.94 25.27
C ASP A 55 -16.31 1.49 25.37
N ASP A 56 -15.03 1.28 25.68
CA ASP A 56 -14.43 -0.04 25.89
C ASP A 56 -13.18 0.10 26.79
N PRO A 57 -13.29 -0.19 28.10
CA PRO A 57 -12.20 -0.04 29.06
C PRO A 57 -11.06 -1.03 28.85
N ASP A 58 -11.27 -2.09 28.06
CA ASP A 58 -10.25 -3.08 27.71
C ASP A 58 -9.47 -2.68 26.45
N LEU A 59 -9.97 -1.69 25.69
CA LEU A 59 -9.32 -1.16 24.49
C LEU A 59 -8.36 -0.02 24.85
N ILE A 60 -7.18 -0.37 25.36
CA ILE A 60 -6.07 0.59 25.53
C ILE A 60 -5.62 1.04 24.13
N THR A 61 -6.06 2.22 23.70
CA THR A 61 -5.60 2.81 22.44
C THR A 61 -4.37 3.65 22.72
N ILE A 62 -3.20 3.14 22.35
CA ILE A 62 -1.96 3.91 22.38
C ILE A 62 -2.01 4.95 21.25
N SER A 63 -2.24 6.21 21.59
CA SER A 63 -2.33 7.30 20.63
C SER A 63 -0.93 7.83 20.28
N CYS A 64 -0.33 7.34 19.20
CA CYS A 64 0.90 7.92 18.66
C CYS A 64 0.61 9.29 18.03
N SER A 65 1.51 10.24 18.21
CA SER A 65 1.52 11.44 17.36
C SER A 65 1.79 11.08 15.90
N SER A 66 1.39 11.95 14.97
CA SER A 66 1.65 11.75 13.54
C SER A 66 3.17 11.65 13.27
N LEU A 67 3.98 12.48 13.93
CA LEU A 67 5.43 12.47 13.81
C LEU A 67 6.09 11.17 14.29
N GLU A 68 5.65 10.61 15.42
CA GLU A 68 6.17 9.32 15.92
C GLU A 68 5.82 8.20 14.93
N ARG A 69 4.55 8.18 14.49
CA ARG A 69 4.10 7.16 13.53
C ARG A 69 4.85 7.27 12.21
N TRP A 70 5.03 8.49 11.73
CA TRP A 70 5.83 8.76 10.54
C TRP A 70 7.29 8.30 10.70
N THR A 71 7.89 8.52 11.87
CA THR A 71 9.27 8.10 12.15
C THR A 71 9.44 6.59 12.07
N ILE A 72 8.46 5.83 12.58
CA ILE A 72 8.41 4.36 12.45
C ILE A 72 8.28 3.97 10.98
N ILE A 73 7.33 4.54 10.23
CA ILE A 73 7.14 4.20 8.81
C ILE A 73 8.43 4.49 8.00
N ARG A 74 9.06 5.63 8.28
CA ARG A 74 10.28 6.07 7.60
C ARG A 74 11.50 5.21 7.94
N SER A 75 11.60 4.62 9.15
CA SER A 75 12.75 3.79 9.52
C SER A 75 12.88 2.52 8.67
N TYR A 76 11.77 2.05 8.08
CA TYR A 76 11.73 0.95 7.12
C TYR A 76 11.96 1.38 5.66
N ALA A 77 12.23 2.66 5.41
CA ALA A 77 12.46 3.19 4.08
C ALA A 77 13.93 3.62 3.91
N ARG A 78 14.51 3.34 2.75
CA ARG A 78 15.89 3.73 2.41
C ARG A 78 15.89 5.17 1.88
N LEU A 79 16.76 6.03 2.40
CA LEU A 79 16.96 7.38 1.85
C LEU A 79 17.56 7.29 0.44
N THR A 80 16.91 7.90 -0.55
CA THR A 80 17.35 7.90 -1.96
C THR A 80 17.84 9.27 -2.44
N GLY A 81 17.50 10.35 -1.75
CA GLY A 81 18.07 11.66 -2.04
C GLY A 81 17.45 12.79 -1.25
N LYS A 82 18.11 13.95 -1.29
CA LYS A 82 17.64 15.21 -0.72
C LYS A 82 17.70 16.30 -1.79
N ASN A 83 16.66 17.11 -1.92
CA ASN A 83 16.67 18.26 -2.83
C ASN A 83 16.96 19.58 -2.10
N ARG A 84 17.14 20.66 -2.88
CA ARG A 84 17.40 22.02 -2.37
C ARG A 84 16.27 22.63 -1.53
N TYR A 85 15.07 22.04 -1.57
CA TYR A 85 13.87 22.52 -0.87
C TYR A 85 13.61 21.73 0.43
N ASN A 86 14.65 21.12 1.01
CA ASN A 86 14.53 20.24 2.18
C ASN A 86 13.47 19.13 2.03
N THR A 87 13.26 18.65 0.80
CA THR A 87 12.52 17.41 0.55
C THR A 87 13.47 16.23 0.59
N TYR A 88 13.21 15.30 1.49
CA TYR A 88 13.93 14.05 1.64
C TYR A 88 13.11 12.94 0.98
N ASN A 89 13.69 12.27 0.00
CA ASN A 89 13.06 11.21 -0.75
C ASN A 89 13.58 9.86 -0.26
N TYR A 90 12.68 8.92 -0.07
CA TYR A 90 12.94 7.57 0.39
C TYR A 90 12.28 6.56 -0.56
N SER A 91 12.82 5.34 -0.60
CA SER A 91 12.24 4.18 -1.28
C SER A 91 11.90 3.10 -0.25
N ARG A 92 10.73 2.49 -0.36
CA ARG A 92 10.31 1.32 0.42
C ARG A 92 9.66 0.30 -0.51
N LEU A 93 9.84 -0.98 -0.24
CA LEU A 93 9.19 -2.05 -1.02
C LEU A 93 7.74 -2.27 -0.59
N GLY A 94 6.96 -2.88 -1.46
CA GLY A 94 5.62 -3.41 -1.17
C GLY A 94 4.47 -2.67 -1.87
N GLY A 95 4.80 -1.74 -2.77
CA GLY A 95 3.85 -1.07 -3.65
C GLY A 95 2.62 -0.48 -2.95
N SER A 96 1.47 -0.54 -3.64
CA SER A 96 0.20 0.05 -3.16
C SER A 96 -0.30 -0.53 -1.85
N ARG A 97 -0.12 -1.84 -1.64
CA ARG A 97 -0.58 -2.51 -0.42
C ARG A 97 0.15 -1.97 0.80
N GLN A 98 1.49 -1.89 0.74
CA GLN A 98 2.27 -1.37 1.86
C GLN A 98 2.01 0.13 2.07
N ALA A 99 1.92 0.91 1.00
CA ALA A 99 1.63 2.34 1.09
C ALA A 99 0.30 2.63 1.80
N LEU A 100 -0.75 1.90 1.43
CA LEU A 100 -2.07 2.03 2.05
C LEU A 100 -2.06 1.55 3.50
N ASN A 101 -1.36 0.46 3.81
CA ASN A 101 -1.20 -0.02 5.18
C ASN A 101 -0.52 1.03 6.07
N ASP A 102 0.61 1.58 5.63
CA ASP A 102 1.32 2.64 6.35
C ASP A 102 0.42 3.87 6.54
N PHE A 103 -0.29 4.32 5.49
CA PHE A 103 -1.24 5.43 5.57
C PHE A 103 -2.38 5.17 6.56
N ASN A 104 -2.96 3.97 6.54
CA ASN A 104 -4.08 3.62 7.42
C ASN A 104 -3.67 3.64 8.88
N THR A 105 -2.41 3.34 9.17
CA THR A 105 -1.89 3.40 10.54
C THR A 105 -1.57 4.81 11.03
N MET A 106 -1.61 5.82 10.18
CA MET A 106 -1.47 7.21 10.59
C MET A 106 -2.73 7.68 11.34
N PRO A 107 -2.58 8.49 12.40
CA PRO A 107 -3.72 9.03 13.14
C PRO A 107 -4.50 10.04 12.29
N GLY A 108 -5.75 10.30 12.71
CA GLY A 108 -6.63 11.28 12.08
C GLY A 108 -7.63 10.67 11.09
N LYS A 109 -8.63 11.48 10.74
CA LYS A 109 -9.71 11.09 9.81
C LYS A 109 -9.19 11.13 8.38
N THR A 110 -9.45 10.05 7.63
CA THR A 110 -9.20 10.02 6.19
C THR A 110 -10.15 10.97 5.47
N VAL A 111 -9.58 11.87 4.67
CA VAL A 111 -10.31 12.76 3.77
C VAL A 111 -9.87 12.46 2.34
N SER A 112 -10.84 12.12 1.49
CA SER A 112 -10.60 11.96 0.05
C SER A 112 -10.51 13.31 -0.64
N ARG A 113 -9.53 13.47 -1.52
CA ARG A 113 -9.29 14.66 -2.34
C ARG A 113 -9.43 14.27 -3.82
N SER A 114 -9.27 15.25 -4.71
CA SER A 114 -9.29 15.02 -6.15
C SER A 114 -8.27 13.95 -6.58
N SER A 115 -8.59 13.22 -7.64
CA SER A 115 -7.69 12.24 -8.28
C SER A 115 -7.26 11.07 -7.37
N GLY A 116 -8.07 10.74 -6.37
CA GLY A 116 -7.84 9.60 -5.46
C GLY A 116 -6.76 9.85 -4.41
N VAL A 117 -6.28 11.09 -4.27
CA VAL A 117 -5.35 11.48 -3.19
C VAL A 117 -6.09 11.43 -1.85
N LEU A 118 -5.47 10.83 -0.85
CA LEU A 118 -6.03 10.75 0.51
C LEU A 118 -5.18 11.55 1.48
N THR A 119 -5.80 12.21 2.43
CA THR A 119 -5.10 12.95 3.50
C THR A 119 -5.60 12.50 4.87
N LYS A 120 -4.71 12.45 5.86
CA LYS A 120 -5.06 12.38 7.29
C LYS A 120 -4.35 13.51 8.02
N THR A 121 -5.11 14.24 8.85
CA THR A 121 -4.59 15.34 9.65
C THR A 121 -4.84 15.06 11.12
N TYR A 122 -3.80 15.22 11.93
CA TYR A 122 -3.87 15.09 13.39
C TYR A 122 -2.86 16.04 14.03
N ASN A 123 -3.30 16.81 15.04
CA ASN A 123 -2.51 17.84 15.72
C ASN A 123 -1.78 18.83 14.79
N GLY A 124 -2.44 19.23 13.70
CA GLY A 124 -1.89 20.18 12.71
C GLY A 124 -0.89 19.58 11.72
N GLU A 125 -0.55 18.30 11.84
CA GLU A 125 0.32 17.57 10.92
C GLU A 125 -0.51 16.77 9.93
N THR A 126 -0.18 16.83 8.63
CA THR A 126 -0.96 16.18 7.57
C THR A 126 -0.13 15.22 6.76
N VAL A 127 -0.44 13.94 6.81
CA VAL A 127 0.09 12.96 5.86
C VAL A 127 -0.77 12.92 4.61
N THR A 128 -0.13 12.82 3.45
CA THR A 128 -0.80 12.70 2.16
C THR A 128 -0.38 11.43 1.45
N TYR A 129 -1.36 10.64 1.02
CA TYR A 129 -1.20 9.46 0.18
C TYR A 129 -1.57 9.78 -1.26
N TYR A 130 -0.62 9.54 -2.15
CA TYR A 130 -0.77 9.63 -3.60
C TYR A 130 -0.77 8.21 -4.16
N PRO A 131 -1.90 7.66 -4.63
CA PRO A 131 -1.95 6.30 -5.17
C PRO A 131 -1.13 6.14 -6.45
N LYS A 132 -0.93 7.23 -7.20
CA LYS A 132 -0.01 7.34 -8.32
C LYS A 132 0.72 8.68 -8.20
N SER A 133 2.02 8.66 -7.94
CA SER A 133 2.81 9.89 -7.91
C SER A 133 2.96 10.47 -9.33
N THR A 134 3.08 11.79 -9.46
CA THR A 134 3.35 12.46 -10.74
C THR A 134 4.75 12.14 -11.30
N SER A 135 5.68 11.69 -10.46
CA SER A 135 7.09 11.44 -10.80
C SER A 135 7.44 9.98 -11.11
N GLY A 136 6.47 9.08 -10.99
CA GLY A 136 6.64 7.66 -11.16
C GLY A 136 5.34 7.01 -10.75
N SER A 137 4.82 6.11 -11.58
CA SER A 137 3.52 5.44 -11.45
C SER A 137 3.38 4.54 -10.22
N VAL A 138 4.14 4.82 -9.16
CA VAL A 138 4.19 4.17 -7.87
C VAL A 138 3.47 5.02 -6.82
N PRO A 139 2.89 4.40 -5.79
CA PRO A 139 2.28 5.12 -4.70
C PRO A 139 3.32 5.85 -3.86
N THR A 140 2.91 6.95 -3.23
CA THR A 140 3.81 7.78 -2.42
C THR A 140 3.09 8.30 -1.18
N LEU A 141 3.78 8.27 -0.03
CA LEU A 141 3.39 9.04 1.15
C LEU A 141 4.25 10.29 1.26
N SER A 142 3.63 11.39 1.66
CA SER A 142 4.30 12.66 1.92
C SER A 142 3.92 13.17 3.31
N PHE A 143 4.92 13.59 4.07
CA PHE A 143 4.76 14.16 5.40
C PHE A 143 5.54 15.47 5.53
N PRO A 144 4.87 16.63 5.52
CA PRO A 144 5.47 17.90 5.88
C PRO A 144 5.66 17.95 7.40
N HIS A 145 6.90 18.19 7.83
CA HIS A 145 7.20 18.48 9.23
C HIS A 145 6.68 19.88 9.58
N LYS A 146 6.55 20.16 10.88
CA LYS A 146 6.06 21.45 11.41
C LYS A 146 6.70 22.66 10.70
N ASN A 147 5.86 23.64 10.37
CA ASN A 147 6.20 24.85 9.61
C ASN A 147 6.78 24.60 8.20
N ASN A 148 6.55 23.42 7.61
CA ASN A 148 7.06 23.03 6.29
C ASN A 148 8.59 23.16 6.14
N THR A 149 9.33 23.12 7.25
CA THR A 149 10.80 23.22 7.27
C THR A 149 11.47 22.06 6.52
N ARG A 150 10.79 20.92 6.45
CA ARG A 150 11.21 19.68 5.84
C ARG A 150 9.99 18.91 5.34
N VAL A 151 10.13 18.22 4.21
CA VAL A 151 9.11 17.28 3.73
C VAL A 151 9.78 15.94 3.50
N ASP A 152 9.27 14.89 4.13
CA ASP A 152 9.68 13.52 3.83
C ASP A 152 8.71 12.91 2.81
N LYS A 153 9.24 12.21 1.81
CA LYS A 153 8.47 11.50 0.79
C LYS A 153 8.94 10.07 0.67
N ILE A 154 8.05 9.09 0.79
CA ILE A 154 8.37 7.67 0.63
C ILE A 154 7.68 7.18 -0.64
N ARG A 155 8.47 6.75 -1.62
CA ARG A 155 7.99 6.05 -2.81
C ARG A 155 7.94 4.55 -2.52
N TYR A 156 6.83 3.91 -2.90
CA TYR A 156 6.59 2.49 -2.66
C TYR A 156 6.77 1.71 -3.95
N GLU A 157 7.93 1.09 -4.09
CA GLU A 157 8.33 0.28 -5.26
C GLU A 157 7.75 -1.14 -5.19
#